data_AF-A0A941Q155-F1
#
_entry.id   AF-A0A941Q155-F1
#
_cell.length_a   1.000
_cell.length_b   1.000
_cell.length_c   1.000
_cell.angle_alpha   90.00
_cell.angle_beta   90.00
_cell.angle_gamma   90.00
#
_symmetry.space_group_name_H-M   'P 1'
#
loop_
_entity.id
_entity.type
_entity.pdbx_description
1 polymer ?
#
loop_
_entity_poly.entity_id
_entity_poly.type
_entity_poly.pdbx_seq_one_letter_code
_entity_poly.pdbx_strand_id
1 'polypeptide(L)'
;MRVIFLDFGGVTHPNATDNEARAVHRGSALAKVQLDAFCWFDILPGLLAGHDDVFVVVHSNWRFSHTPEEIGDLLGNLGRRYLGCTPKGERYACIQAWLARNPTVADYIILDDSPVAFGDPPPPELVLCDPRTGLSEPRVQQQIKDWLAAG
;
A
#
# COMPACT_ATOMS: atom_id res chain seq x y z
N MET A 1 9.43 -11.62 9.94
CA MET A 1 9.37 -10.60 8.87
C MET A 1 8.38 -9.52 9.29
N ARG A 2 8.50 -8.32 8.75
CA ARG A 2 7.56 -7.22 8.95
C ARG A 2 6.80 -6.90 7.67
N VAL A 3 5.57 -6.42 7.78
CA VAL A 3 4.69 -6.21 6.62
C VAL A 3 4.08 -4.81 6.61
N ILE A 4 4.07 -4.18 5.44
CA ILE A 4 3.25 -3.00 5.15
C ILE A 4 2.07 -3.44 4.30
N PHE A 5 0.85 -3.26 4.80
CA PHE A 5 -0.37 -3.37 4.00
C PHE A 5 -0.60 -2.05 3.26
N LEU A 6 -0.45 -2.07 1.94
CA LEU A 6 -0.46 -0.88 1.08
C LEU A 6 -1.78 -0.74 0.29
N ASP A 7 -2.49 0.39 0.47
CA ASP A 7 -3.43 0.89 -0.53
C ASP A 7 -2.73 1.76 -1.58
N PHE A 8 -3.38 2.01 -2.72
CA PHE A 8 -2.89 2.83 -3.81
C PHE A 8 -3.51 4.23 -3.80
N GLY A 9 -4.80 4.36 -4.10
CA GLY A 9 -5.50 5.64 -4.13
C GLY A 9 -5.49 6.31 -2.75
N GLY A 10 -5.12 7.59 -2.71
CA GLY A 10 -4.97 8.34 -1.45
C GLY A 10 -3.68 8.05 -0.67
N VAL A 11 -2.88 7.05 -1.07
CA VAL A 11 -1.64 6.65 -0.38
C VAL A 11 -0.42 6.83 -1.28
N THR A 12 -0.43 6.25 -2.47
CA THR A 12 0.67 6.34 -3.47
C THR A 12 0.47 7.46 -4.48
N HIS A 13 -0.73 8.02 -4.52
CA HIS A 13 -1.16 9.16 -5.33
C HIS A 13 -2.45 9.76 -4.77
N PRO A 14 -2.83 10.98 -5.16
CA PRO A 14 -4.10 11.57 -4.73
C PRO A 14 -5.31 10.72 -5.13
N ASN A 15 -6.27 10.51 -4.23
CA ASN A 15 -7.47 9.71 -4.53
C ASN A 15 -8.28 10.30 -5.71
N ALA A 16 -8.23 11.62 -5.91
CA ALA A 16 -8.86 12.30 -7.04
C ALA A 16 -8.38 11.80 -8.42
N THR A 17 -7.17 11.22 -8.51
CA THR A 17 -6.60 10.69 -9.76
C THR A 17 -6.72 9.16 -9.88
N ASP A 18 -7.32 8.45 -8.91
CA ASP A 18 -7.38 6.97 -8.89
C ASP A 18 -8.14 6.40 -10.11
N ASN A 19 -9.22 7.06 -10.54
CA ASN A 19 -9.97 6.64 -11.72
C ASN A 19 -9.15 6.78 -13.02
N GLU A 20 -8.41 7.87 -13.17
CA GLU A 20 -7.54 8.10 -14.32
C GLU A 20 -6.39 7.08 -14.33
N ALA A 21 -5.78 6.85 -13.17
CA ALA A 21 -4.74 5.85 -12.96
C ALA A 21 -5.21 4.44 -13.38
N ARG A 22 -6.43 4.05 -13.01
CA ARG A 22 -7.01 2.76 -13.43
C ARG A 22 -7.35 2.69 -14.91
N ALA A 23 -7.86 3.77 -15.49
CA ALA A 23 -8.27 3.79 -16.90
C ALA A 23 -7.07 3.59 -17.83
N VAL A 24 -5.94 4.19 -17.49
CA VAL A 24 -4.66 4.02 -18.17
C VAL A 24 -4.22 2.57 -18.18
N HIS A 25 -4.29 1.89 -17.03
CA HIS A 25 -3.90 0.50 -16.93
C HIS A 25 -4.77 -0.41 -17.81
N ARG A 26 -6.05 -0.08 -17.98
CA ARG A 26 -6.97 -0.85 -18.85
C ARG A 26 -6.78 -0.61 -20.35
N GLY A 27 -6.03 0.41 -20.76
CA GLY A 27 -6.14 1.03 -22.10
C GLY A 27 -4.99 0.83 -23.09
N SER A 28 -3.71 0.93 -22.71
CA SER A 28 -2.51 0.63 -23.55
C SER A 28 -1.22 1.27 -23.00
N ALA A 29 -0.09 0.63 -23.33
CA ALA A 29 1.29 1.10 -23.22
C ALA A 29 1.70 1.72 -21.87
N LEU A 30 2.06 0.82 -20.94
CA LEU A 30 2.69 1.01 -19.62
C LEU A 30 3.77 2.11 -19.50
N ALA A 31 4.36 2.62 -20.58
CA ALA A 31 5.64 3.31 -20.52
C ALA A 31 5.60 4.82 -20.19
N LYS A 32 4.45 5.50 -20.19
CA LYS A 32 4.42 6.98 -19.99
C LYS A 32 3.48 7.49 -18.91
N VAL A 33 2.43 6.75 -18.57
CA VAL A 33 1.45 7.20 -17.58
C VAL A 33 1.72 6.62 -16.18
N GLN A 34 2.71 5.73 -16.07
CA GLN A 34 3.17 5.14 -14.81
C GLN A 34 3.72 6.18 -13.81
N LEU A 35 4.07 7.40 -14.24
CA LEU A 35 4.80 8.38 -13.42
C LEU A 35 3.92 9.45 -12.77
N ASP A 36 2.88 9.98 -13.45
CA ASP A 36 2.05 11.04 -12.85
C ASP A 36 1.00 10.46 -11.88
N ALA A 37 0.50 9.26 -12.18
CA ALA A 37 -0.51 8.58 -11.39
C ALA A 37 0.05 7.86 -10.15
N PHE A 38 1.36 7.68 -10.03
CA PHE A 38 2.03 7.06 -8.89
C PHE A 38 3.14 7.97 -8.37
N CYS A 39 2.83 9.27 -8.28
CA CYS A 39 3.79 10.32 -8.02
C CYS A 39 4.54 10.19 -6.68
N TRP A 40 4.05 9.38 -5.74
CA TRP A 40 4.69 9.16 -4.44
C TRP A 40 5.27 7.76 -4.27
N PHE A 41 5.27 6.96 -5.33
CA PHE A 41 5.61 5.55 -5.25
C PHE A 41 7.08 5.32 -4.87
N ASP A 42 7.99 6.18 -5.31
CA ASP A 42 9.42 6.10 -4.98
C ASP A 42 9.75 6.51 -3.54
N ILE A 43 8.81 7.13 -2.81
CA ILE A 43 9.02 7.52 -1.41
C ILE A 43 9.22 6.27 -0.54
N LEU A 44 8.34 5.27 -0.69
CA LEU A 44 8.37 4.10 0.18
C LEU A 44 9.64 3.24 -0.01
N PRO A 45 10.12 2.91 -1.23
CA PRO A 45 11.45 2.30 -1.42
C PRO A 45 12.58 3.03 -0.70
N GLY A 46 12.58 4.37 -0.74
CA GLY A 46 13.59 5.19 -0.06
C GLY A 46 13.52 5.05 1.46
N LEU A 47 12.31 5.01 2.03
CA LEU A 47 12.12 4.78 3.48
C LEU A 47 12.54 3.37 3.91
N LEU A 48 12.35 2.37 3.05
CA LEU A 48 12.68 0.97 3.34
C LEU A 48 14.16 0.62 3.11
N ALA A 49 14.99 1.56 2.67
CA ALA A 49 16.41 1.33 2.46
C ALA A 49 17.09 0.91 3.79
N GLY A 50 17.74 -0.25 3.80
CA GLY A 50 18.36 -0.84 5.00
C GLY A 50 17.44 -1.73 5.84
N HIS A 51 16.16 -1.85 5.49
CA HIS A 51 15.18 -2.71 6.17
C HIS A 51 14.78 -3.90 5.29
N ASP A 52 15.70 -4.85 5.10
CA ASP A 52 15.50 -6.01 4.20
C ASP A 52 14.49 -7.04 4.72
N ASP A 53 14.06 -6.90 5.98
CA ASP A 53 13.04 -7.74 6.60
C ASP A 53 11.61 -7.22 6.42
N VAL A 54 11.43 -6.07 5.74
CA VAL A 54 10.14 -5.42 5.49
C VAL A 54 9.63 -5.69 4.08
N PHE A 55 8.39 -6.19 4.02
CA PHE A 55 7.70 -6.61 2.81
C PHE A 55 6.37 -5.87 2.63
N VAL A 56 5.80 -5.95 1.43
CA VAL A 56 4.55 -5.26 1.05
C VAL A 56 3.48 -6.26 0.66
N VAL A 57 2.27 -6.07 1.20
CA VAL A 57 1.06 -6.76 0.77
C VAL A 57 0.07 -5.71 0.30
N VAL A 58 -0.47 -5.85 -0.91
CA VAL A 58 -1.43 -4.87 -1.43
C VAL A 58 -2.83 -5.22 -0.93
N HIS A 59 -3.52 -4.24 -0.32
CA HIS A 59 -4.93 -4.33 0.05
C HIS A 59 -5.79 -3.28 -0.66
N SER A 60 -5.33 -2.75 -1.79
CA SER A 60 -6.08 -1.77 -2.56
C SER A 60 -7.33 -2.32 -3.26
N ASN A 61 -8.32 -1.46 -3.52
CA ASN A 61 -9.45 -1.75 -4.42
C ASN A 61 -9.00 -2.11 -5.86
N TRP A 62 -7.74 -1.91 -6.22
CA TRP A 62 -7.17 -2.39 -7.49
C TRP A 62 -7.24 -3.92 -7.65
N ARG A 63 -7.27 -4.67 -6.53
CA ARG A 63 -7.46 -6.13 -6.50
C ARG A 63 -8.76 -6.61 -7.14
N PHE A 64 -9.78 -5.76 -7.23
CA PHE A 64 -11.05 -6.14 -7.84
C PHE A 64 -10.97 -6.18 -9.37
N SER A 65 -10.06 -5.42 -9.99
CA SER A 65 -9.94 -5.29 -11.44
C SER A 65 -8.61 -5.76 -12.02
N HIS A 66 -7.66 -6.18 -11.19
CA HIS A 66 -6.33 -6.64 -11.60
C HIS A 66 -5.97 -7.95 -10.90
N THR A 67 -5.16 -8.75 -11.59
CA THR A 67 -4.51 -9.94 -11.05
C THR A 67 -3.38 -9.55 -10.07
N PRO A 68 -2.98 -10.43 -9.15
CA PRO A 68 -1.81 -10.20 -8.30
C PRO A 68 -0.53 -9.92 -9.09
N GLU A 69 -0.35 -10.57 -10.25
CA GLU A 69 0.80 -10.39 -11.13
C GLU A 69 0.82 -8.97 -11.71
N GLU A 70 -0.30 -8.51 -12.27
CA GLU A 70 -0.43 -7.12 -12.77
C GLU A 70 -0.20 -6.10 -11.65
N ILE A 71 -0.69 -6.37 -10.43
CA ILE A 71 -0.42 -5.52 -9.28
C ILE A 71 1.07 -5.52 -8.93
N GLY A 72 1.72 -6.67 -8.96
CA GLY A 72 3.16 -6.80 -8.73
C GLY A 72 3.98 -5.98 -9.72
N ASP A 73 3.61 -6.01 -11.01
CA ASP A 73 4.26 -5.23 -12.07
C ASP A 73 4.13 -3.72 -11.86
N LEU A 74 3.00 -3.26 -11.29
CA LEU A 74 2.80 -1.85 -10.93
C LEU A 74 3.72 -1.39 -9.80
N LEU A 75 4.21 -2.31 -8.96
CA LEU A 75 4.98 -1.96 -7.77
C LEU A 75 6.43 -1.53 -8.07
N GLY A 76 6.89 -1.54 -9.31
CA GLY A 76 8.23 -1.05 -9.68
C GLY A 76 9.34 -1.51 -8.71
N ASN A 77 10.01 -0.56 -8.05
CA ASN A 77 11.08 -0.83 -7.09
C ASN A 77 10.64 -1.62 -5.84
N LEU A 78 9.36 -1.53 -5.45
CA LEU A 78 8.78 -2.33 -4.36
C LEU A 78 8.47 -3.77 -4.78
N GLY A 79 8.46 -4.08 -6.09
CA GLY A 79 8.08 -5.40 -6.59
C GLY A 79 8.90 -6.55 -5.98
N ARG A 80 10.17 -6.31 -5.66
CA ARG A 80 11.03 -7.32 -4.97
C ARG A 80 10.62 -7.62 -3.53
N ARG A 81 9.82 -6.75 -2.93
CA ARG A 81 9.30 -6.85 -1.56
C ARG A 81 7.84 -7.31 -1.53
N TYR A 82 7.24 -7.57 -2.69
CA TYR A 82 5.83 -7.91 -2.82
C TYR A 82 5.54 -9.35 -2.40
N LEU A 83 4.56 -9.53 -1.50
CA LEU A 83 4.09 -10.84 -1.02
C LEU A 83 2.68 -11.19 -1.52
N GLY A 84 2.17 -10.47 -2.51
CA GLY A 84 0.82 -10.69 -3.04
C GLY A 84 -0.23 -9.71 -2.50
N CYS A 85 -1.49 -10.08 -2.70
CA CYS A 85 -2.65 -9.29 -2.30
C CYS A 85 -3.44 -9.94 -1.17
N THR A 86 -4.13 -9.12 -0.39
CA THR A 86 -5.18 -9.62 0.50
C THR A 86 -6.36 -10.19 -0.30
N PRO A 87 -7.15 -11.15 0.24
CA PRO A 87 -8.38 -11.62 -0.38
C PRO A 87 -9.35 -10.48 -0.72
N LYS A 88 -10.28 -10.73 -1.65
CA LYS A 88 -11.33 -9.75 -1.98
C LYS A 88 -12.39 -9.74 -0.88
N GLY A 89 -12.81 -8.55 -0.46
CA GLY A 89 -13.82 -8.37 0.60
C GLY A 89 -13.61 -7.07 1.36
N GLU A 90 -14.20 -7.00 2.56
CA GLU A 90 -14.02 -5.92 3.52
C GLU A 90 -12.53 -5.80 3.90
N ARG A 91 -11.98 -4.58 3.90
CA ARG A 91 -10.54 -4.33 3.93
C ARG A 91 -9.89 -4.92 5.16
N TYR A 92 -10.39 -4.60 6.35
CA TYR A 92 -9.74 -5.03 7.58
C TYR A 92 -9.87 -6.54 7.79
N ALA A 93 -11.05 -7.11 7.53
CA ALA A 93 -11.26 -8.56 7.57
C ALA A 93 -10.32 -9.31 6.60
N CYS A 94 -10.05 -8.76 5.43
CA CYS A 94 -9.15 -9.38 4.46
C CYS A 94 -7.67 -9.29 4.88
N ILE A 95 -7.25 -8.20 5.53
CA ILE A 95 -5.92 -8.09 6.15
C ILE A 95 -5.77 -9.16 7.24
N GLN A 96 -6.76 -9.27 8.14
CA GLN A 96 -6.76 -10.29 9.20
C GLN A 96 -6.73 -11.72 8.64
N ALA A 97 -7.49 -12.00 7.58
CA ALA A 97 -7.47 -13.30 6.91
C ALA A 97 -6.13 -13.61 6.23
N TRP A 98 -5.42 -12.59 5.73
CA TRP A 98 -4.08 -12.76 5.19
C TRP A 98 -3.07 -13.01 6.31
N LEU A 99 -3.12 -12.25 7.41
CA LEU A 99 -2.25 -12.44 8.59
C LEU A 99 -2.41 -13.84 9.19
N ALA A 100 -3.64 -14.33 9.34
CA ALA A 100 -3.92 -15.67 9.87
C ALA A 100 -3.26 -16.81 9.05
N ARG A 101 -2.98 -16.57 7.77
CA ARG A 101 -2.28 -17.53 6.89
C ARG A 101 -0.77 -17.34 6.86
N ASN A 102 -0.26 -16.27 7.46
CA ASN A 102 1.14 -15.88 7.46
C ASN A 102 1.66 -15.68 8.89
N PRO A 103 1.74 -16.75 9.71
CA PRO A 103 2.10 -16.65 11.13
C PRO A 103 3.55 -16.19 11.39
N THR A 104 4.39 -16.07 10.35
CA THR A 104 5.77 -15.58 10.43
C THR A 104 5.88 -14.05 10.43
N VAL A 105 4.77 -13.34 10.25
CA VAL A 105 4.70 -11.89 10.36
C VAL A 105 4.76 -11.52 11.84
N ALA A 106 5.84 -10.83 12.21
CA ALA A 106 6.10 -10.45 13.60
C ALA A 106 5.48 -9.09 13.95
N ASP A 107 5.33 -8.21 12.96
CA ASP A 107 4.81 -6.85 13.12
C ASP A 107 4.32 -6.29 11.77
N TYR A 108 3.38 -5.36 11.80
CA TYR A 108 2.82 -4.75 10.59
C TYR A 108 2.25 -3.34 10.80
N ILE A 109 2.18 -2.58 9.70
CA ILE A 109 1.40 -1.35 9.61
C ILE A 109 0.48 -1.37 8.39
N ILE A 110 -0.58 -0.57 8.43
CA ILE A 110 -1.55 -0.40 7.36
C ILE A 110 -1.48 1.04 6.86
N LEU A 111 -1.22 1.23 5.57
CA LEU A 111 -1.30 2.52 4.89
C LEU A 111 -2.61 2.58 4.11
N ASP A 112 -3.53 3.45 4.50
CA ASP A 112 -4.85 3.64 3.88
C ASP A 112 -5.39 5.05 4.18
N ASP A 113 -6.22 5.59 3.28
CA ASP A 113 -6.82 6.93 3.39
C ASP A 113 -8.24 6.91 4.01
N SER A 114 -8.81 5.74 4.25
CA SER A 114 -10.21 5.53 4.62
C SER A 114 -10.36 5.01 6.05
N PRO A 115 -10.57 5.87 7.06
CA PRO A 115 -10.69 5.41 8.44
C PRO A 115 -11.94 4.55 8.67
N VAL A 116 -13.01 4.78 7.90
CA VAL A 116 -14.28 4.05 7.99
C VAL A 116 -14.16 2.58 7.59
N ALA A 117 -13.09 2.20 6.88
CA ALA A 117 -12.86 0.82 6.46
C ALA A 117 -12.20 -0.04 7.55
N PHE A 118 -11.92 0.51 8.74
CA PHE A 118 -11.22 -0.20 9.80
C PHE A 118 -11.96 -0.21 11.15
N GLY A 119 -13.25 0.09 11.15
CA GLY A 119 -14.08 0.14 12.35
C GLY A 119 -13.86 1.41 13.18
N ASP A 120 -14.55 1.46 14.33
CA ASP A 120 -14.49 2.58 15.29
C ASP A 120 -14.34 2.04 16.72
N PRO A 121 -13.18 2.25 17.39
CA PRO A 121 -11.99 2.94 16.87
C PRO A 121 -11.22 2.11 15.82
N PRO A 122 -10.45 2.76 14.93
CA PRO A 122 -9.56 2.06 14.01
C PRO A 122 -8.43 1.32 14.77
N PRO A 123 -7.83 0.28 14.16
CA PRO A 123 -6.73 -0.47 14.75
C PRO A 123 -5.49 0.42 14.89
N PRO A 124 -4.66 0.20 15.93
CA PRO A 124 -3.48 1.02 16.18
C PRO A 124 -2.42 0.92 15.08
N GLU A 125 -2.45 -0.15 14.27
CA GLU A 125 -1.55 -0.34 13.14
C GLU A 125 -1.90 0.53 11.92
N LEU A 126 -3.05 1.23 11.93
CA LEU A 126 -3.45 2.12 10.85
C LEU A 126 -2.67 3.44 10.89
N VAL A 127 -1.81 3.61 9.88
CA VAL A 127 -1.23 4.91 9.50
C VAL A 127 -2.19 5.57 8.52
N LEU A 128 -3.12 6.35 9.05
CA LEU A 128 -4.12 7.05 8.25
C LEU A 128 -3.45 8.11 7.36
N CYS A 129 -3.67 8.02 6.05
CA CYS A 129 -3.17 8.95 5.05
C CYS A 129 -4.22 10.05 4.74
N ASP A 130 -3.79 11.29 4.51
CA ASP A 130 -4.66 12.29 3.89
C ASP A 130 -4.76 11.93 2.39
N PRO A 131 -5.95 11.74 1.82
CA PRO A 131 -6.12 11.30 0.43
C PRO A 131 -5.54 12.26 -0.62
N ARG A 132 -5.14 13.48 -0.23
CA ARG A 132 -4.55 14.49 -1.11
C ARG A 132 -3.03 14.51 -1.08
N THR A 133 -2.41 14.02 0.00
CA THR A 133 -0.95 14.07 0.19
C THR A 133 -0.33 12.69 0.43
N GLY A 134 -1.06 11.69 0.92
CA GLY A 134 -0.62 10.30 1.05
C GLY A 134 0.78 10.16 1.66
N LEU A 135 1.64 9.38 1.00
CA LEU A 135 3.04 9.18 1.37
C LEU A 135 3.91 10.45 1.30
N SER A 136 3.49 11.50 0.58
CA SER A 136 4.24 12.76 0.56
C SER A 136 4.12 13.56 1.86
N GLU A 137 3.14 13.24 2.70
CA GLU A 137 2.92 13.88 4.00
C GLU A 137 4.06 13.56 4.98
N PRO A 138 4.80 14.57 5.50
CA PRO A 138 5.89 14.33 6.45
C PRO A 138 5.46 13.55 7.69
N ARG A 139 4.23 13.77 8.18
CA ARG A 139 3.70 13.00 9.33
C ARG A 139 3.60 11.50 9.03
N VAL A 140 3.12 11.13 7.84
CA VAL A 140 2.99 9.72 7.41
C VAL A 140 4.38 9.09 7.32
N GLN A 141 5.34 9.77 6.68
CA GLN A 141 6.71 9.29 6.59
C GLN A 141 7.36 9.13 7.97
N GLN A 142 7.09 10.05 8.90
CA GLN A 142 7.63 9.95 10.26
C GLN A 142 7.06 8.74 10.99
N GLN A 143 5.75 8.47 10.90
CA GLN A 143 5.15 7.28 11.51
C GLN A 143 5.74 5.98 10.95
N ILE A 144 5.99 5.92 9.64
CA ILE A 144 6.68 4.77 9.02
C ILE A 144 8.11 4.65 9.57
N LYS A 145 8.86 5.75 9.67
CA LYS A 145 10.23 5.74 10.22
C LYS A 145 10.27 5.30 11.69
N ASP A 146 9.34 5.77 12.50
CA ASP A 146 9.25 5.42 13.91
C ASP A 146 8.98 3.91 14.07
N TRP A 147 8.08 3.36 13.26
CA TRP A 147 7.80 1.93 13.20
C TRP A 147 9.02 1.12 12.73
N LEU A 148 9.72 1.59 11.69
CA LEU A 148 10.94 0.95 11.19
C LEU A 148 12.06 0.93 12.23
N ALA A 149 12.19 1.99 13.03
CA ALA A 149 13.21 2.11 14.08
C ALA A 149 12.90 1.27 15.34
N ALA A 150 11.64 0.89 15.55
CA ALA A 150 11.21 0.12 16.72
C ALA A 150 11.44 -1.40 16.59
N GLY A 151 11.68 -1.89 15.36
CA GLY A 151 11.89 -3.32 15.07
C GLY A 151 13.23 -3.61 14.42
#